data_AF-A0A067M6Y8-F1
#
_entry.id   AF-A0A067M6Y8-F1
#
_cell.length_a   1.000
_cell.length_b   1.000
_cell.length_c   1.000
_cell.angle_alpha   90.00
_cell.angle_beta   90.00
_cell.angle_gamma   90.00
#
_symmetry.space_group_name_H-M   'P 1'
#
loop_
_entity.id
_entity.type
_entity.pdbx_description
1 polymer ?
#
loop_
_entity_poly.entity_id
_entity_poly.type
_entity_poly.pdbx_seq_one_letter_code
_entity_poly.pdbx_strand_id
1 'polypeptide(L)'
;MDIVPITGLDLQVSGQTLKRGGGPMGYRSQQVTVLSQEIKSSMPPMAPLVFVFGAPGSLITSNTIIARKNLCLGAINMVDYAPHDGNYMFTRVTHNTIVTAGAYIKVGIGQGPSVWGAQSVRQIERGAIVMANLIKSEGAGGGLGYGFAVGSDVADWTCTGNVSEEGVTYSGDISATLPAGFLNSTPGPFIHDRHGHNPGEEADSQSLVLQSEFVHGNIRGLISIKPGFSSVMSFEPGQLHIRAGEAVSLKEVELALSRDDGEVRILDKRNGRVLWEGGARGKIRDRDVLSRATLKLGKSGKLITVDPQNSDRVLHDFTPHIPSDTASSNSVHRAPTLVLSDKNPHLTIKSSTGDVFLSSSYFAPRFQELQVGQFVSRPVGVRVFVYVLTPQREFVVLRALDGGELQLPLRFPVDTSRFEVLWSTGRGAQNDVVDHKARFVFQGDGNLVRCPFFAHT
;
A
#
# COMPACT_ATOMS: atom_id res chain seq x y z
N MET A 1 -24.64 28.52 1.38
CA MET A 1 -24.53 28.42 2.85
C MET A 1 -24.32 26.94 3.12
N ASP A 2 -23.17 26.47 3.58
CA ASP A 2 -22.02 27.19 4.16
C ASP A 2 -20.68 26.57 3.72
N ILE A 3 -19.81 27.37 3.11
CA ILE A 3 -18.38 27.22 3.32
C ILE A 3 -18.16 27.95 4.64
N VAL A 4 -17.79 27.23 5.70
CA VAL A 4 -17.40 27.86 6.96
C VAL A 4 -15.94 28.29 6.81
N PRO A 5 -15.63 29.59 6.63
CA PRO A 5 -14.27 30.05 6.82
C PRO A 5 -13.89 29.76 8.27
N ILE A 6 -12.77 29.05 8.45
CA ILE A 6 -12.16 28.91 9.77
C ILE A 6 -11.89 30.35 10.26
N THR A 7 -12.55 30.76 11.34
CA THR A 7 -12.41 32.11 11.90
C THR A 7 -10.94 32.38 12.24
N GLY A 8 -10.34 33.38 11.58
CA GLY A 8 -8.92 33.73 11.72
C GLY A 8 -8.09 33.73 10.42
N LEU A 9 -8.71 33.52 9.26
CA LEU A 9 -8.05 33.61 7.95
C LEU A 9 -8.54 34.81 7.13
N ASP A 10 -7.63 35.74 6.82
CA ASP A 10 -7.85 36.78 5.81
C ASP A 10 -7.91 36.13 4.42
N LEU A 11 -9.06 36.26 3.77
CA LEU A 11 -9.38 35.69 2.46
C LEU A 11 -9.33 36.85 1.44
N GLN A 12 -8.22 36.98 0.71
CA GLN A 12 -8.12 37.97 -0.36
C GLN A 12 -8.33 37.30 -1.72
N VAL A 13 -9.47 37.59 -2.35
CA VAL A 13 -9.85 37.08 -3.69
C VAL A 13 -9.60 38.20 -4.70
N SER A 14 -8.71 38.00 -5.68
CA SER A 14 -8.61 38.89 -6.84
C SER A 14 -9.25 38.26 -8.08
N GLY A 15 -10.36 38.82 -8.58
CA GLY A 15 -10.85 38.57 -9.94
C GLY A 15 -12.28 38.02 -10.06
N GLN A 16 -13.15 38.85 -10.64
CA GLN A 16 -14.57 38.70 -11.03
C GLN A 16 -15.65 38.50 -9.94
N THR A 17 -16.38 39.60 -9.72
CA THR A 17 -17.62 39.70 -8.96
C THR A 17 -18.82 39.28 -9.81
N LEU A 18 -19.57 38.24 -9.42
CA LEU A 18 -20.90 37.98 -9.97
C LEU A 18 -21.96 38.73 -9.16
N LYS A 19 -22.68 39.65 -9.84
CA LYS A 19 -23.80 40.41 -9.26
C LYS A 19 -25.02 39.51 -9.00
N ARG A 20 -25.72 39.81 -7.91
CA ARG A 20 -26.94 39.16 -7.42
C ARG A 20 -28.14 39.50 -8.32
N GLY A 21 -28.58 38.57 -9.17
CA GLY A 21 -29.90 38.61 -9.82
C GLY A 21 -30.93 37.80 -9.03
N GLY A 22 -32.00 38.42 -8.57
CA GLY A 22 -33.09 37.77 -7.83
C GLY A 22 -34.07 37.03 -8.74
N GLY A 23 -34.39 35.78 -8.39
CA GLY A 23 -35.39 34.93 -9.06
C GLY A 23 -35.35 33.50 -8.50
N PRO A 24 -36.51 32.80 -8.37
CA PRO A 24 -36.63 31.60 -7.54
C PRO A 24 -36.18 30.29 -8.23
N MET A 25 -35.67 29.38 -7.40
CA MET A 25 -35.33 27.96 -7.61
C MET A 25 -34.82 27.54 -9.01
N GLY A 26 -33.50 27.64 -9.17
CA GLY A 26 -32.72 26.80 -10.07
C GLY A 26 -31.41 26.44 -9.37
N TYR A 27 -30.93 25.20 -9.53
CA TYR A 27 -29.61 24.79 -9.06
C TYR A 27 -28.56 25.79 -9.57
N ARG A 28 -28.04 26.66 -8.69
CA ARG A 28 -27.00 27.63 -9.04
C ARG A 28 -25.65 27.00 -8.72
N SER A 29 -24.86 26.72 -9.75
CA SER A 29 -23.45 26.38 -9.60
C SER A 29 -22.73 27.51 -8.85
N GLN A 30 -22.23 27.23 -7.64
CA GLN A 30 -21.28 28.13 -6.99
C GLN A 30 -19.89 27.79 -7.53
N GLN A 31 -19.36 28.68 -8.36
CA GLN A 31 -17.97 28.62 -8.78
C GLN A 31 -17.15 29.24 -7.65
N VAL A 32 -16.33 28.41 -6.99
CA VAL A 32 -15.41 28.86 -5.94
C VAL A 32 -14.03 28.87 -6.56
N THR A 33 -13.58 30.06 -6.95
CA THR A 33 -12.21 30.32 -7.41
C THR A 33 -11.41 30.84 -6.22
N VAL A 34 -10.55 30.00 -5.64
CA VAL A 34 -9.61 30.36 -4.58
C VAL A 34 -8.25 30.65 -5.23
N LEU A 35 -8.08 31.90 -5.67
CA LEU A 35 -6.80 32.36 -6.22
C LEU A 35 -5.81 32.61 -5.07
N SER A 36 -4.87 31.68 -4.91
CA SER A 36 -3.66 31.73 -4.07
C SER A 36 -3.86 32.18 -2.62
N GLN A 37 -3.63 31.26 -1.67
CA GLN A 37 -3.61 31.60 -0.25
C GLN A 37 -2.16 31.59 0.28
N GLU A 38 -1.66 32.76 0.68
CA GLU A 38 -0.53 32.83 1.61
C GLU A 38 -1.11 32.80 3.04
N ILE A 39 -1.18 31.62 3.65
CA ILE A 39 -1.65 31.49 5.03
C ILE A 39 -0.58 32.02 5.99
N LYS A 40 -0.76 33.26 6.46
CA LYS A 40 -0.16 33.75 7.72
C LYS A 40 -1.19 33.54 8.83
N SER A 41 -1.27 32.35 9.42
CA SER A 41 -2.17 32.11 10.56
C SER A 41 -1.39 32.08 11.88
N SER A 42 -2.01 32.67 12.91
CA SER A 42 -1.67 32.55 14.33
C SER A 42 -2.31 31.31 14.99
N MET A 43 -2.87 30.39 14.19
CA MET A 43 -3.38 29.11 14.68
C MET A 43 -2.24 28.14 14.99
N PRO A 44 -2.45 27.13 15.86
CA PRO A 44 -1.49 26.05 16.02
C PRO A 44 -1.16 25.41 14.64
N PRO A 45 0.06 24.87 14.45
CA PRO A 45 0.73 24.76 13.15
C PRO A 45 0.19 23.67 12.19
N MET A 46 -1.08 23.26 12.30
CA MET A 46 -1.65 22.15 11.54
C MET A 46 -3.04 22.51 11.03
N ALA A 47 -3.16 22.84 9.75
CA ALA A 47 -4.44 23.01 9.08
C ALA A 47 -4.41 22.41 7.66
N PRO A 48 -5.50 21.79 7.20
CA PRO A 48 -5.72 21.51 5.78
C PRO A 48 -6.05 22.81 5.04
N LEU A 49 -5.85 22.80 3.72
CA LEU A 49 -5.95 24.02 2.90
C LEU A 49 -7.37 24.21 2.35
N VAL A 50 -8.04 23.16 1.87
CA VAL A 50 -9.43 23.22 1.40
C VAL A 50 -10.23 22.01 1.92
N PHE A 51 -11.40 22.27 2.51
CA PHE A 51 -12.41 21.27 2.82
C PHE A 51 -13.65 21.46 1.95
N VAL A 52 -14.19 20.36 1.44
CA VAL A 52 -15.43 20.31 0.67
C VAL A 52 -16.43 19.48 1.48
N PHE A 53 -17.36 20.16 2.16
CA PHE A 53 -18.37 19.52 2.99
C PHE A 53 -19.61 19.18 2.17
N GLY A 54 -19.74 17.94 1.71
CA GLY A 54 -20.92 17.43 0.99
C GLY A 54 -21.58 18.46 0.07
N ALA A 55 -20.93 18.88 -1.01
CA ALA A 55 -21.24 20.15 -1.68
C ALA A 55 -21.80 20.01 -3.12
N PRO A 56 -23.01 19.44 -3.34
CA PRO A 56 -23.54 19.13 -4.67
C PRO A 56 -23.45 20.29 -5.66
N GLY A 57 -23.02 20.00 -6.89
CA GLY A 57 -22.91 20.96 -7.99
C GLY A 57 -21.80 22.00 -7.85
N SER A 58 -20.96 21.91 -6.81
CA SER A 58 -19.86 22.84 -6.60
C SER A 58 -18.73 22.65 -7.62
N LEU A 59 -18.00 23.73 -7.92
CA LEU A 59 -16.83 23.69 -8.79
C LEU A 59 -15.62 24.29 -8.07
N ILE A 60 -14.62 23.45 -7.82
CA ILE A 60 -13.32 23.76 -7.25
C ILE A 60 -12.31 23.60 -8.38
N THR A 61 -11.91 24.70 -9.01
CA THR A 61 -11.06 24.62 -10.20
C THR A 61 -10.03 25.72 -10.31
N SER A 62 -8.92 25.39 -10.98
CA SER A 62 -7.87 26.34 -11.35
C SER A 62 -7.20 27.01 -10.14
N ASN A 63 -7.16 26.32 -9.01
CA ASN A 63 -6.48 26.77 -7.80
C ASN A 63 -5.03 26.30 -7.79
N THR A 64 -4.12 27.09 -7.21
CA THR A 64 -2.76 26.65 -6.88
C THR A 64 -2.57 26.63 -5.37
N ILE A 65 -2.26 25.46 -4.84
CA ILE A 65 -2.12 25.19 -3.41
C ILE A 65 -0.67 24.84 -3.13
N ILE A 66 0.00 25.61 -2.26
CA ILE A 66 1.45 25.47 -2.02
C ILE A 66 1.73 25.26 -0.53
N ALA A 67 2.36 24.14 -0.19
CA ALA A 67 2.81 23.87 1.18
C ALA A 67 4.29 24.27 1.35
N ARG A 68 4.53 25.44 1.96
CA ARG A 68 5.90 25.99 2.14
C ARG A 68 6.52 25.74 3.51
N LYS A 69 5.78 25.99 4.59
CA LYS A 69 6.34 26.05 5.96
C LYS A 69 5.68 25.10 6.95
N ASN A 70 4.35 24.97 6.88
CA ASN A 70 3.59 24.19 7.85
C ASN A 70 3.14 22.85 7.26
N LEU A 71 3.04 21.85 8.13
CA LEU A 71 2.44 20.57 7.80
C LEU A 71 1.01 20.78 7.30
N CYS A 72 0.74 20.30 6.08
CA CYS A 72 -0.60 20.33 5.50
C CYS A 72 -1.28 18.96 5.72
N LEU A 73 -2.44 18.95 6.36
CA LEU A 73 -3.20 17.71 6.61
C LEU A 73 -3.85 17.17 5.33
N GLY A 74 -4.28 18.05 4.44
CA GLY A 74 -4.79 17.72 3.12
C GLY A 74 -4.86 18.96 2.26
N ALA A 75 -4.43 18.89 0.99
CA ALA A 75 -4.52 20.05 0.11
C ALA A 75 -5.98 20.31 -0.28
N ILE A 76 -6.71 19.26 -0.67
CA ILE A 76 -8.17 19.26 -0.87
C ILE A 76 -8.75 18.00 -0.21
N ASN A 77 -9.72 18.15 0.68
CA ASN A 77 -10.41 17.04 1.32
C ASN A 77 -11.90 17.04 0.94
N MET A 78 -12.37 15.92 0.41
CA MET A 78 -13.76 15.59 0.15
C MET A 78 -14.09 14.38 1.01
N VAL A 79 -14.34 14.60 2.30
CA VAL A 79 -14.30 13.54 3.34
C VAL A 79 -15.43 13.66 4.37
N ASP A 80 -16.33 14.62 4.20
CA ASP A 80 -17.43 14.88 5.12
C ASP A 80 -18.77 14.40 4.57
N TYR A 81 -19.36 13.42 5.26
CA TYR A 81 -20.70 12.94 5.00
C TYR A 81 -21.76 14.00 5.33
N ALA A 82 -21.59 14.72 6.45
CA ALA A 82 -22.47 15.83 6.80
C ALA A 82 -22.11 17.11 6.02
N PRO A 83 -23.06 18.04 5.78
CA PRO A 83 -24.46 18.01 6.20
C PRO A 83 -25.41 17.40 5.15
N HIS A 84 -24.90 16.96 4.00
CA HIS A 84 -25.71 16.55 2.85
C HIS A 84 -25.72 15.03 2.63
N ASP A 85 -25.58 14.25 3.70
CA ASP A 85 -25.62 12.79 3.68
C ASP A 85 -24.73 12.14 2.61
N GLY A 86 -23.51 12.66 2.46
CA GLY A 86 -22.51 12.21 1.50
C GLY A 86 -22.83 12.56 0.05
N ASN A 87 -23.75 13.48 -0.21
CA ASN A 87 -24.08 13.90 -1.57
C ASN A 87 -23.00 14.85 -2.12
N TYR A 88 -22.25 14.38 -3.12
CA TYR A 88 -21.31 15.16 -3.93
C TYR A 88 -21.70 15.15 -5.41
N MET A 89 -22.97 14.87 -5.73
CA MET A 89 -23.44 14.82 -7.12
C MET A 89 -23.05 16.10 -7.87
N PHE A 90 -22.29 15.93 -8.95
CA PHE A 90 -21.77 17.01 -9.79
C PHE A 90 -20.79 17.98 -9.11
N THR A 91 -20.28 17.65 -7.92
CA THR A 91 -19.12 18.33 -7.35
C THR A 91 -17.90 18.03 -8.20
N ARG A 92 -17.23 19.07 -8.68
CA ARG A 92 -16.10 18.98 -9.60
C ARG A 92 -14.86 19.60 -8.98
N VAL A 93 -13.82 18.79 -8.76
CA VAL A 93 -12.47 19.23 -8.35
C VAL A 93 -11.54 19.04 -9.54
N THR A 94 -11.28 20.11 -10.30
CA THR A 94 -10.59 19.99 -11.59
C THR A 94 -9.54 21.05 -11.86
N HIS A 95 -8.48 20.74 -12.59
CA HIS A 95 -7.45 21.72 -12.98
C HIS A 95 -6.78 22.44 -11.79
N ASN A 96 -6.75 21.82 -10.60
CA ASN A 96 -6.02 22.37 -9.47
C ASN A 96 -4.56 21.90 -9.51
N THR A 97 -3.65 22.76 -9.07
CA THR A 97 -2.22 22.45 -8.93
C THR A 97 -1.86 22.42 -7.45
N ILE A 98 -1.31 21.29 -6.98
CA ILE A 98 -0.80 21.11 -5.63
C ILE A 98 0.73 21.05 -5.70
N VAL A 99 1.39 21.90 -4.92
CA VAL A 99 2.84 22.07 -4.93
C VAL A 99 3.43 21.78 -3.55
N THR A 100 4.32 20.79 -3.47
CA THR A 100 5.17 20.58 -2.29
C THR A 100 6.42 21.46 -2.43
N ALA A 101 6.57 22.49 -1.58
CA ALA A 101 7.64 23.48 -1.69
C ALA A 101 8.34 23.75 -0.34
N GLY A 102 8.77 22.68 0.34
CA GLY A 102 9.48 22.74 1.61
C GLY A 102 8.73 22.13 2.80
N ALA A 103 7.39 22.10 2.77
CA ALA A 103 6.59 21.44 3.81
C ALA A 103 5.95 20.13 3.33
N TYR A 104 5.62 19.27 4.29
CA TYR A 104 5.00 17.98 4.05
C TYR A 104 3.47 18.11 3.93
N ILE A 105 2.88 17.40 2.96
CA ILE A 105 1.43 17.28 2.79
C ILE A 105 1.05 15.83 3.07
N LYS A 106 0.14 15.56 4.01
CA LYS A 106 -0.28 14.17 4.29
C LYS A 106 -1.06 13.57 3.13
N VAL A 107 -1.99 14.35 2.55
CA VAL A 107 -2.82 13.92 1.42
C VAL A 107 -2.95 15.07 0.40
N GLY A 108 -2.75 14.82 -0.88
CA GLY A 108 -3.00 15.80 -1.94
C GLY A 108 -4.51 16.04 -2.07
N ILE A 109 -5.22 15.09 -2.67
CA ILE A 109 -6.68 15.08 -2.73
C ILE A 109 -7.21 13.82 -2.03
N GLY A 110 -7.82 14.00 -0.87
CA GLY A 110 -8.51 12.94 -0.13
C GLY A 110 -9.97 12.86 -0.51
N GLN A 111 -10.45 11.67 -0.84
CA GLN A 111 -11.81 11.39 -1.31
C GLN A 111 -12.40 10.25 -0.47
N GLY A 112 -13.50 10.49 0.22
CA GLY A 112 -14.13 9.52 1.12
C GLY A 112 -13.78 9.75 2.60
N PRO A 113 -14.74 9.59 3.53
CA PRO A 113 -14.52 9.82 4.97
C PRO A 113 -13.41 8.95 5.58
N SER A 114 -13.24 7.73 5.08
CA SER A 114 -12.27 6.77 5.60
C SER A 114 -10.84 7.22 5.34
N VAL A 115 -10.58 8.01 4.29
CA VAL A 115 -9.27 8.63 4.03
C VAL A 115 -8.88 9.57 5.16
N TRP A 116 -9.83 10.34 5.69
CA TRP A 116 -9.55 11.29 6.77
C TRP A 116 -9.41 10.61 8.13
N GLY A 117 -10.32 9.71 8.46
CA GLY A 117 -10.37 9.04 9.76
C GLY A 117 -10.72 7.55 9.67
N ALA A 118 -10.28 6.75 10.63
CA ALA A 118 -10.65 5.34 10.72
C ALA A 118 -12.07 5.18 11.30
N GLN A 119 -13.09 5.68 10.59
CA GLN A 119 -14.48 5.65 11.06
C GLN A 119 -14.97 4.20 11.25
N SER A 120 -15.71 3.97 12.34
CA SER A 120 -16.34 2.68 12.65
C SER A 120 -17.69 2.48 11.95
N VAL A 121 -18.29 3.56 11.43
CA VAL A 121 -19.55 3.53 10.70
C VAL A 121 -19.26 3.78 9.23
N ARG A 122 -19.92 3.01 8.36
CA ARG A 122 -19.82 3.18 6.90
C ARG A 122 -20.68 4.36 6.45
N GLN A 123 -20.05 5.42 5.99
CA GLN A 123 -20.68 6.63 5.47
C GLN A 123 -20.31 6.82 4.01
N ILE A 124 -21.19 6.43 3.09
CA ILE A 124 -20.86 6.42 1.65
C ILE A 124 -21.10 7.80 1.04
N GLU A 125 -20.04 8.41 0.50
CA GLU A 125 -20.12 9.62 -0.32
C GLU A 125 -20.31 9.29 -1.80
N ARG A 126 -21.08 10.11 -2.55
CA ARG A 126 -21.48 9.80 -3.92
C ARG A 126 -21.37 10.93 -4.92
N GLY A 127 -21.00 10.60 -6.15
CA GLY A 127 -21.31 11.43 -7.32
C GLY A 127 -20.30 12.51 -7.70
N ALA A 128 -19.11 12.52 -7.10
CA ALA A 128 -18.12 13.54 -7.37
C ALA A 128 -17.20 13.20 -8.55
N ILE A 129 -16.58 14.26 -9.08
CA ILE A 129 -15.69 14.21 -10.24
C ILE A 129 -14.38 14.94 -9.88
N VAL A 130 -13.28 14.19 -9.87
CA VAL A 130 -11.92 14.69 -9.60
C VAL A 130 -11.06 14.44 -10.83
N MET A 131 -10.75 15.47 -11.62
CA MET A 131 -10.04 15.27 -12.88
C MET A 131 -9.08 16.37 -13.26
N ALA A 132 -8.07 16.04 -14.05
CA ALA A 132 -7.11 17.00 -14.59
C ALA A 132 -6.41 17.86 -13.53
N ASN A 133 -6.24 17.35 -12.30
CA ASN A 133 -5.43 18.02 -11.28
C ASN A 133 -3.97 17.60 -11.41
N LEU A 134 -3.06 18.47 -10.97
CA LEU A 134 -1.62 18.32 -11.05
C LEU A 134 -1.00 18.33 -9.65
N ILE A 135 -0.16 17.35 -9.34
CA ILE A 135 0.74 17.37 -8.17
C ILE A 135 2.17 17.53 -8.69
N LYS A 136 2.89 18.51 -8.14
CA LYS A 136 4.31 18.73 -8.45
C LYS A 136 5.12 19.14 -7.23
N SER A 137 6.44 19.08 -7.37
CA SER A 137 7.39 19.51 -6.34
C SER A 137 8.21 20.70 -6.83
N GLU A 138 8.46 21.67 -5.96
CA GLU A 138 9.29 22.84 -6.25
C GLU A 138 10.34 23.06 -5.16
N GLY A 139 11.58 23.30 -5.58
CA GLY A 139 12.69 23.57 -4.67
C GLY A 139 13.20 22.32 -3.93
N ALA A 140 14.07 22.54 -2.94
CA ALA A 140 14.61 21.47 -2.11
C ALA A 140 13.75 21.26 -0.86
N GLY A 141 13.32 20.02 -0.64
CA GLY A 141 12.59 19.62 0.56
C GLY A 141 11.06 19.67 0.42
N GLY A 142 10.38 19.22 1.48
CA GLY A 142 8.95 18.87 1.44
C GLY A 142 8.74 17.42 0.99
N GLY A 143 7.48 17.04 0.83
CA GLY A 143 7.10 15.70 0.41
C GLY A 143 5.60 15.49 0.57
N LEU A 144 5.12 14.36 0.05
CA LEU A 144 3.70 14.03 0.09
C LEU A 144 3.50 12.62 0.68
N GLY A 145 2.46 12.43 1.49
CA GLY A 145 2.03 11.09 1.90
C GLY A 145 1.31 10.39 0.76
N TYR A 146 0.12 10.85 0.42
CA TYR A 146 -0.71 10.23 -0.62
C TYR A 146 -1.23 11.26 -1.60
N GLY A 147 -1.07 11.01 -2.91
CA GLY A 147 -1.42 11.96 -3.96
C GLY A 147 -2.93 12.14 -4.07
N PHE A 148 -3.55 11.19 -4.76
CA PHE A 148 -4.96 11.03 -4.93
C PHE A 148 -5.37 9.78 -4.16
N ALA A 149 -5.96 9.98 -2.99
CA ALA A 149 -6.38 8.93 -2.08
C ALA A 149 -7.90 8.77 -2.19
N VAL A 150 -8.35 7.58 -2.60
CA VAL A 150 -9.77 7.23 -2.73
C VAL A 150 -10.12 6.17 -1.69
N GLY A 151 -10.98 6.53 -0.74
CA GLY A 151 -11.43 5.64 0.33
C GLY A 151 -12.37 4.55 -0.17
N SER A 152 -12.59 3.53 0.66
CA SER A 152 -13.53 2.44 0.39
C SER A 152 -15.01 2.83 0.51
N ASP A 153 -15.25 4.07 0.93
CA ASP A 153 -16.54 4.67 1.26
C ASP A 153 -16.94 5.80 0.30
N VAL A 154 -16.54 5.68 -0.97
CA VAL A 154 -17.11 6.44 -2.09
C VAL A 154 -17.86 5.52 -3.05
N ALA A 155 -18.84 6.06 -3.78
CA ALA A 155 -19.54 5.41 -4.88
C ALA A 155 -19.92 6.41 -5.97
N ASP A 156 -20.21 5.93 -7.19
CA ASP A 156 -20.57 6.75 -8.35
C ASP A 156 -19.55 7.90 -8.60
N TRP A 157 -18.26 7.57 -8.45
CA TRP A 157 -17.18 8.55 -8.34
C TRP A 157 -16.23 8.47 -9.52
N THR A 158 -15.83 9.61 -10.06
CA THR A 158 -14.85 9.67 -11.15
C THR A 158 -13.56 10.32 -10.66
N CYS A 159 -12.43 9.61 -10.77
CA CYS A 159 -11.11 10.17 -10.51
C CYS A 159 -10.14 9.84 -11.66
N THR A 160 -10.06 10.70 -12.67
CA THR A 160 -9.34 10.41 -13.93
C THR A 160 -8.55 11.59 -14.48
N GLY A 161 -7.53 11.30 -15.30
CA GLY A 161 -6.72 12.33 -15.96
C GLY A 161 -5.94 13.23 -15.02
N ASN A 162 -5.80 12.84 -13.75
CA ASN A 162 -4.96 13.56 -12.79
C ASN A 162 -3.50 13.14 -12.99
N VAL A 163 -2.57 14.03 -12.68
CA VAL A 163 -1.14 13.81 -12.92
C VAL A 163 -0.37 14.07 -11.63
N SER A 164 0.56 13.17 -11.31
CA SER A 164 1.67 13.45 -10.40
C SER A 164 2.94 13.51 -11.23
N GLU A 165 3.62 14.66 -11.21
CA GLU A 165 4.82 14.86 -12.01
C GLU A 165 5.96 13.94 -11.56
N GLU A 166 6.84 13.62 -12.51
CA GLU A 166 8.09 12.95 -12.21
C GLU A 166 8.92 13.79 -11.22
N GLY A 167 9.47 13.14 -10.19
CA GLY A 167 10.23 13.80 -9.13
C GLY A 167 9.42 14.16 -7.89
N VAL A 168 8.09 14.03 -7.90
CA VAL A 168 7.31 14.15 -6.66
C VAL A 168 7.69 13.04 -5.69
N THR A 169 8.17 13.43 -4.51
CA THR A 169 8.62 12.48 -3.48
C THR A 169 7.46 12.08 -2.57
N TYR A 170 7.13 10.79 -2.62
CA TYR A 170 6.16 10.18 -1.70
C TYR A 170 6.86 9.50 -0.52
N SER A 171 6.51 9.88 0.69
CA SER A 171 7.06 9.31 1.92
C SER A 171 6.06 9.48 3.06
N GLY A 172 6.28 8.79 4.17
CA GLY A 172 5.46 8.95 5.37
C GLY A 172 5.59 7.75 6.30
N ASP A 173 5.65 8.01 7.59
CA ASP A 173 5.79 6.99 8.62
C ASP A 173 4.42 6.45 9.03
N ILE A 174 4.17 5.21 8.57
CA ILE A 174 2.98 4.41 8.89
C ILE A 174 3.29 3.30 9.91
N SER A 175 4.46 3.30 10.56
CA SER A 175 4.87 2.20 11.44
C SER A 175 3.90 1.98 12.61
N ALA A 176 3.23 3.05 13.05
CA ALA A 176 2.27 2.99 14.15
C ALA A 176 0.95 2.27 13.78
N THR A 177 0.69 2.05 12.49
CA THR A 177 -0.55 1.44 11.98
C THR A 177 -0.34 0.03 11.45
N LEU A 178 0.84 -0.56 11.62
CA LEU A 178 1.19 -1.89 11.12
C LEU A 178 1.32 -2.93 12.25
N PRO A 179 1.18 -4.24 11.98
CA PRO A 179 1.00 -4.89 10.66
C PRO A 179 -0.47 -5.08 10.23
N ALA A 180 -1.43 -4.99 11.15
CA ALA A 180 -2.85 -5.27 10.91
C ALA A 180 -3.76 -4.04 11.00
N GLY A 181 -3.17 -2.83 11.02
CA GLY A 181 -3.97 -1.63 11.19
C GLY A 181 -4.61 -1.14 9.90
N PHE A 182 -5.38 -0.08 10.09
CA PHE A 182 -6.23 0.56 9.09
C PHE A 182 -5.45 1.34 8.01
N LEU A 183 -4.12 1.42 8.11
CA LEU A 183 -3.25 2.05 7.13
C LEU A 183 -2.04 1.16 6.91
N ASN A 184 -1.99 0.47 5.76
CA ASN A 184 -0.93 -0.48 5.47
C ASN A 184 -0.22 -0.24 4.14
N SER A 185 -0.75 0.65 3.31
CA SER A 185 -0.22 0.89 1.98
C SER A 185 0.90 1.92 2.03
N THR A 186 1.91 1.71 1.22
CA THR A 186 3.03 2.65 1.14
C THR A 186 2.54 3.97 0.51
N PRO A 187 2.97 5.14 1.02
CA PRO A 187 2.81 6.45 0.38
C PRO A 187 3.02 6.42 -1.13
N GLY A 188 2.12 7.03 -1.89
CA GLY A 188 2.15 6.97 -3.34
C GLY A 188 1.16 7.91 -4.04
N PRO A 189 1.26 8.05 -5.38
CA PRO A 189 0.51 9.04 -6.13
C PRO A 189 -0.97 8.71 -6.30
N PHE A 190 -1.34 7.46 -6.56
CA PHE A 190 -2.71 7.05 -6.85
C PHE A 190 -3.06 5.79 -6.07
N ILE A 191 -3.82 5.90 -4.99
CA ILE A 191 -4.18 4.75 -4.14
C ILE A 191 -5.67 4.73 -3.86
N HIS A 192 -6.26 3.54 -4.00
CA HIS A 192 -7.66 3.27 -3.73
C HIS A 192 -7.81 2.15 -2.69
N ASP A 193 -8.56 2.43 -1.62
CA ASP A 193 -8.94 1.40 -0.66
C ASP A 193 -10.17 0.63 -1.15
N ARG A 194 -9.98 -0.66 -1.44
CA ARG A 194 -11.06 -1.56 -1.86
C ARG A 194 -11.66 -2.37 -0.71
N HIS A 195 -11.08 -2.31 0.50
CA HIS A 195 -11.23 -3.33 1.53
C HIS A 195 -12.35 -3.07 2.55
N GLY A 196 -13.21 -2.07 2.30
CA GLY A 196 -14.34 -1.73 3.16
C GLY A 196 -13.94 -1.34 4.60
N HIS A 197 -14.93 -1.22 5.48
CA HIS A 197 -14.66 -0.90 6.89
C HIS A 197 -14.35 -2.16 7.71
N ASN A 198 -14.93 -3.30 7.32
CA ASN A 198 -14.81 -4.59 8.00
C ASN A 198 -14.18 -5.67 7.09
N PRO A 199 -13.53 -6.71 7.67
CA PRO A 199 -13.04 -7.84 6.90
C PRO A 199 -14.15 -8.49 6.05
N GLY A 200 -13.94 -8.57 4.74
CA GLY A 200 -14.90 -9.15 3.80
C GLY A 200 -15.93 -8.16 3.23
N GLU A 201 -15.93 -6.90 3.70
CA GLU A 201 -16.59 -5.83 2.96
C GLU A 201 -15.72 -5.39 1.79
N GLU A 202 -16.36 -5.16 0.65
CA GLU A 202 -15.72 -4.53 -0.51
C GLU A 202 -16.29 -3.13 -0.72
N ALA A 203 -15.42 -2.23 -1.19
CA ALA A 203 -15.84 -0.94 -1.71
C ALA A 203 -16.82 -1.15 -2.87
N ASP A 204 -17.68 -0.16 -3.14
CA ASP A 204 -18.55 -0.15 -4.34
C ASP A 204 -17.73 0.19 -5.59
N SER A 205 -16.68 -0.61 -5.83
CA SER A 205 -15.65 -0.38 -6.83
C SER A 205 -16.19 -0.45 -8.26
N GLN A 206 -17.32 -1.11 -8.47
CA GLN A 206 -17.97 -1.20 -9.79
C GLN A 206 -18.57 0.13 -10.25
N SER A 207 -18.95 1.00 -9.31
CA SER A 207 -19.46 2.34 -9.61
C SER A 207 -18.35 3.38 -9.84
N LEU A 208 -17.08 3.01 -9.62
CA LEU A 208 -15.96 3.94 -9.70
C LEU A 208 -15.34 3.98 -11.09
N VAL A 209 -15.02 5.18 -11.55
CA VAL A 209 -14.25 5.41 -12.77
C VAL A 209 -12.90 5.99 -12.36
N LEU A 210 -11.90 5.12 -12.19
CA LEU A 210 -10.55 5.49 -11.80
C LEU A 210 -9.57 5.36 -12.98
N GLN A 211 -8.56 6.22 -13.06
CA GLN A 211 -7.47 6.05 -14.03
C GLN A 211 -6.62 4.80 -13.72
N SER A 212 -5.94 4.28 -14.74
CA SER A 212 -5.22 2.99 -14.71
C SER A 212 -4.08 2.90 -13.70
N GLU A 213 -3.58 4.04 -13.24
CA GLU A 213 -2.44 4.17 -12.34
C GLU A 213 -2.81 3.92 -10.87
N PHE A 214 -4.11 3.86 -10.55
CA PHE A 214 -4.55 3.53 -9.20
C PHE A 214 -4.13 2.12 -8.80
N VAL A 215 -3.42 2.04 -7.67
CA VAL A 215 -3.12 0.77 -7.01
C VAL A 215 -4.04 0.57 -5.80
N HIS A 216 -4.33 -0.69 -5.47
CA HIS A 216 -5.18 -1.01 -4.33
C HIS A 216 -4.38 -1.05 -3.04
N GLY A 217 -5.00 -0.62 -1.93
CA GLY A 217 -4.35 -0.63 -0.64
C GLY A 217 -5.17 -0.05 0.50
N ASN A 218 -4.99 -0.53 1.73
CA ASN A 218 -5.70 0.02 2.90
C ASN A 218 -5.10 1.38 3.30
N ILE A 219 -5.87 2.44 3.07
CA ILE A 219 -5.48 3.84 3.27
C ILE A 219 -6.41 4.61 4.21
N ARG A 220 -6.97 3.94 5.22
CA ARG A 220 -7.86 4.63 6.16
C ARG A 220 -7.06 5.52 7.12
N GLY A 221 -7.67 6.57 7.64
CA GLY A 221 -7.09 7.42 8.68
C GLY A 221 -5.76 8.08 8.30
N LEU A 222 -5.61 8.54 7.06
CA LEU A 222 -4.38 9.18 6.57
C LEU A 222 -3.98 10.41 7.37
N ILE A 223 -4.91 11.04 8.10
CA ILE A 223 -4.58 12.10 9.05
C ILE A 223 -3.52 11.67 10.09
N SER A 224 -3.37 10.37 10.36
CA SER A 224 -2.41 9.84 11.33
C SER A 224 -1.00 9.64 10.77
N ILE A 225 -0.80 9.72 9.45
CA ILE A 225 0.55 9.57 8.88
C ILE A 225 1.47 10.68 9.38
N LYS A 226 2.72 10.33 9.70
CA LYS A 226 3.74 11.29 10.14
C LYS A 226 4.74 11.56 9.01
N PRO A 227 5.29 12.78 8.88
CA PRO A 227 6.38 13.03 7.95
C PRO A 227 7.59 12.14 8.22
N GLY A 228 8.32 11.79 7.16
CA GLY A 228 9.55 10.99 7.24
C GLY A 228 9.37 9.56 6.75
N PHE A 229 10.45 8.78 6.77
CA PHE A 229 10.42 7.38 6.33
C PHE A 229 9.79 6.48 7.38
N SER A 230 9.03 5.48 6.95
CA SER A 230 8.56 4.44 7.86
C SER A 230 9.67 3.45 8.19
N SER A 231 9.56 2.77 9.33
CA SER A 231 10.44 1.66 9.70
C SER A 231 9.92 0.30 9.20
N VAL A 232 8.77 0.31 8.54
CA VAL A 232 8.18 -0.85 7.87
C VAL A 232 7.32 -0.36 6.71
N MET A 233 7.39 -1.04 5.58
CA MET A 233 6.54 -0.79 4.42
C MET A 233 5.90 -2.09 3.99
N SER A 234 4.67 -2.02 3.49
CA SER A 234 3.98 -3.14 2.86
C SER A 234 3.55 -2.74 1.46
N PHE A 235 3.71 -3.68 0.55
CA PHE A 235 3.35 -3.56 -0.85
C PHE A 235 2.36 -4.67 -1.18
N GLU A 236 1.13 -4.26 -1.51
CA GLU A 236 0.19 -5.13 -2.18
C GLU A 236 0.63 -5.39 -3.64
N PRO A 237 0.16 -6.50 -4.26
CA PRO A 237 0.41 -6.77 -5.66
C PRO A 237 0.16 -5.56 -6.56
N GLY A 238 1.15 -5.22 -7.39
CA GLY A 238 1.14 -4.05 -8.27
C GLY A 238 1.62 -2.74 -7.65
N GLN A 239 1.92 -2.68 -6.34
CA GLN A 239 2.38 -1.44 -5.70
C GLN A 239 3.88 -1.19 -5.84
N LEU A 240 4.71 -2.24 -5.88
CA LEU A 240 6.17 -2.10 -5.92
C LEU A 240 6.66 -2.03 -7.37
N HIS A 241 7.37 -0.96 -7.71
CA HIS A 241 8.12 -0.79 -8.95
C HIS A 241 9.43 -0.03 -8.64
N ILE A 242 10.58 -0.64 -8.91
CA ILE A 242 11.89 -0.04 -8.73
C ILE A 242 12.68 -0.22 -10.03
N ARG A 243 13.04 0.86 -10.70
CA ARG A 243 13.90 0.80 -11.90
C ARG A 243 15.35 0.59 -11.49
N ALA A 244 16.16 0.13 -12.44
CA ALA A 244 17.59 -0.02 -12.25
C ALA A 244 18.24 1.33 -11.82
N GLY A 245 18.91 1.32 -10.66
CA GLY A 245 19.50 2.49 -10.03
C GLY A 245 18.59 3.21 -9.03
N GLU A 246 17.32 2.81 -8.91
CA GLU A 246 16.38 3.34 -7.92
C GLU A 246 16.35 2.48 -6.65
N ALA A 247 15.78 3.05 -5.58
CA ALA A 247 15.60 2.38 -4.31
C ALA A 247 14.31 2.84 -3.61
N VAL A 248 13.78 1.96 -2.77
CA VAL A 248 12.76 2.26 -1.77
C VAL A 248 13.44 2.30 -0.40
N SER A 249 13.28 3.41 0.32
CA SER A 249 13.96 3.63 1.60
C SER A 249 13.03 3.55 2.80
N LEU A 250 13.48 2.85 3.84
CA LEU A 250 13.00 2.97 5.21
C LEU A 250 13.94 3.88 6.01
N LYS A 251 13.77 3.95 7.34
CA LYS A 251 14.66 4.75 8.19
C LYS A 251 16.08 4.18 8.20
N GLU A 252 16.24 2.87 8.32
CA GLU A 252 17.54 2.22 8.50
C GLU A 252 17.97 1.39 7.30
N VAL A 253 17.02 0.83 6.55
CA VAL A 253 17.33 0.01 5.36
C VAL A 253 16.81 0.62 4.06
N GLU A 254 17.38 0.21 2.94
CA GLU A 254 16.83 0.46 1.61
C GLU A 254 16.82 -0.81 0.76
N LEU A 255 15.78 -0.96 -0.06
CA LEU A 255 15.67 -2.00 -1.09
C LEU A 255 16.00 -1.36 -2.43
N ALA A 256 17.08 -1.80 -3.08
CA ALA A 256 17.56 -1.22 -4.33
C ALA A 256 17.67 -2.27 -5.44
N LEU A 257 17.44 -1.85 -6.68
CA LEU A 257 17.79 -2.63 -7.87
C LEU A 257 19.06 -2.04 -8.48
N SER A 258 20.13 -2.82 -8.50
CA SER A 258 21.42 -2.39 -9.05
C SER A 258 21.39 -2.25 -10.57
N ARG A 259 21.92 -1.13 -11.05
CA ARG A 259 22.06 -0.85 -12.49
C ARG A 259 23.21 -1.63 -13.13
N ASP A 260 24.21 -2.03 -12.35
CA ASP A 260 25.46 -2.57 -12.86
C ASP A 260 25.41 -4.07 -13.12
N ASP A 261 24.67 -4.80 -12.28
CA ASP A 261 24.62 -6.27 -12.28
C ASP A 261 23.21 -6.85 -12.16
N GLY A 262 22.18 -6.01 -11.99
CA GLY A 262 20.79 -6.45 -11.87
C GLY A 262 20.47 -7.17 -10.57
N GLU A 263 21.33 -7.06 -9.56
CA GLU A 263 21.07 -7.60 -8.23
C GLU A 263 20.10 -6.70 -7.46
N VAL A 264 19.19 -7.33 -6.73
CA VAL A 264 18.33 -6.69 -5.75
C VAL A 264 19.00 -6.79 -4.39
N ARG A 265 19.19 -5.65 -3.74
CA ARG A 265 19.93 -5.55 -2.48
C ARG A 265 19.08 -4.91 -1.40
N ILE A 266 19.25 -5.41 -0.18
CA ILE A 266 18.86 -4.70 1.03
C ILE A 266 20.15 -4.13 1.61
N LEU A 267 20.23 -2.80 1.73
CA LEU A 267 21.40 -2.10 2.22
C LEU A 267 21.11 -1.47 3.58
N ASP A 268 22.09 -1.51 4.49
CA ASP A 268 22.10 -0.70 5.71
C ASP A 268 22.49 0.74 5.33
N LYS A 269 21.58 1.69 5.53
CA LYS A 269 21.78 3.09 5.13
C LYS A 269 22.88 3.79 5.91
N ARG A 270 23.28 3.27 7.08
CA ARG A 270 24.29 3.91 7.94
C ARG A 270 25.70 3.71 7.42
N ASN A 271 25.96 2.57 6.78
CA ASN A 271 27.32 2.15 6.38
C ASN A 271 27.39 1.57 4.97
N GLY A 272 26.27 1.47 4.24
CA GLY A 272 26.19 0.90 2.90
C GLY A 272 26.37 -0.62 2.84
N ARG A 273 26.36 -1.32 4.00
CA ARG A 273 26.57 -2.77 4.05
C ARG A 273 25.39 -3.50 3.42
N VAL A 274 25.68 -4.43 2.52
CA VAL A 274 24.69 -5.36 1.97
C VAL A 274 24.23 -6.32 3.08
N LEU A 275 22.97 -6.22 3.48
CA LEU A 275 22.32 -7.10 4.45
C LEU A 275 21.73 -8.35 3.79
N TRP A 276 21.30 -8.22 2.54
CA TRP A 276 20.81 -9.32 1.71
C TRP A 276 20.97 -8.98 0.23
N GLU A 277 21.21 -9.99 -0.58
CA GLU A 277 21.34 -9.87 -2.04
C GLU A 277 20.68 -11.07 -2.72
N GLY A 278 19.97 -10.80 -3.81
CA GLY A 278 19.49 -11.82 -4.72
C GLY A 278 19.18 -11.25 -6.09
N GLY A 279 19.15 -12.11 -7.10
CA GLY A 279 18.95 -11.68 -8.47
C GLY A 279 19.50 -12.69 -9.46
N ALA A 280 19.89 -12.18 -10.63
CA ALA A 280 20.33 -13.01 -11.73
C ALA A 280 21.73 -13.62 -11.53
N ARG A 281 22.51 -13.18 -10.54
CA ARG A 281 23.88 -13.60 -10.22
C ARG A 281 24.78 -13.58 -11.45
N GLY A 282 24.73 -12.48 -12.20
CA GLY A 282 25.51 -12.30 -13.43
C GLY A 282 25.03 -13.11 -14.65
N LYS A 283 23.86 -13.76 -14.59
CA LYS A 283 23.26 -14.42 -15.77
C LYS A 283 22.83 -13.44 -16.86
N ILE A 284 22.55 -12.19 -16.50
CA ILE A 284 22.22 -11.13 -17.45
C ILE A 284 23.52 -10.38 -17.76
N ARG A 285 24.02 -10.50 -19.00
CA ARG A 285 25.26 -9.85 -19.45
C ARG A 285 25.01 -8.58 -20.27
N ASP A 286 23.77 -8.41 -20.72
CA ASP A 286 23.35 -7.28 -21.53
C ASP A 286 23.15 -6.05 -20.65
N ARG A 287 24.09 -5.10 -20.74
CA ARG A 287 24.06 -3.86 -19.96
C ARG A 287 22.88 -2.97 -20.29
N ASP A 288 22.41 -2.99 -21.54
CA ASP A 288 21.27 -2.16 -21.94
C ASP A 288 19.99 -2.71 -21.31
N VAL A 289 19.84 -4.03 -21.28
CA VAL A 289 18.73 -4.70 -20.55
C VAL A 289 18.82 -4.41 -19.05
N LEU A 290 20.00 -4.52 -18.44
CA LEU A 290 20.20 -4.21 -17.01
C LEU A 290 19.85 -2.76 -16.68
N SER A 291 20.28 -1.81 -17.52
CA SER A 291 20.06 -0.38 -17.31
C SER A 291 18.58 0.02 -17.35
N ARG A 292 17.73 -0.82 -17.93
CA ARG A 292 16.28 -0.63 -18.04
C ARG A 292 15.51 -1.58 -17.14
N ALA A 293 16.16 -2.54 -16.48
CA ALA A 293 15.49 -3.54 -15.67
C ALA A 293 14.59 -2.91 -14.61
N THR A 294 13.46 -3.55 -14.33
CA THR A 294 12.52 -3.10 -13.30
C THR A 294 12.21 -4.25 -12.36
N LEU A 295 12.42 -4.06 -11.06
CA LEU A 295 11.93 -4.92 -10.01
C LEU A 295 10.46 -4.56 -9.75
N LYS A 296 9.57 -5.53 -9.78
CA LYS A 296 8.16 -5.31 -9.48
C LYS A 296 7.57 -6.43 -8.63
N LEU A 297 6.59 -6.06 -7.80
CA LEU A 297 5.66 -7.02 -7.22
C LEU A 297 4.48 -7.16 -8.20
N GLY A 298 4.48 -8.23 -9.00
CA GLY A 298 3.45 -8.47 -10.01
C GLY A 298 2.05 -8.64 -9.42
N LYS A 299 1.02 -8.63 -10.27
CA LYS A 299 -0.39 -8.78 -9.85
C LYS A 299 -0.66 -10.09 -9.10
N SER A 300 0.13 -11.13 -9.36
CA SER A 300 0.09 -12.41 -8.65
C SER A 300 0.78 -12.41 -7.27
N GLY A 301 1.41 -11.30 -6.88
CA GLY A 301 2.27 -11.24 -5.70
C GLY A 301 3.66 -11.87 -5.92
N LYS A 302 4.01 -12.23 -7.16
CA LYS A 302 5.38 -12.61 -7.51
C LYS A 302 6.32 -11.40 -7.46
N LEU A 303 7.46 -11.54 -6.79
CA LEU A 303 8.55 -10.58 -6.88
C LEU A 303 9.47 -10.97 -8.04
N ILE A 304 9.51 -10.12 -9.07
CA ILE A 304 10.25 -10.40 -10.31
C ILE A 304 11.01 -9.19 -10.81
N THR A 305 12.14 -9.44 -11.46
CA THR A 305 12.84 -8.46 -12.27
C THR A 305 12.47 -8.70 -13.74
N VAL A 306 12.05 -7.67 -14.46
CA VAL A 306 11.62 -7.73 -15.87
C VAL A 306 12.33 -6.70 -16.74
N ASP A 307 12.34 -6.94 -18.05
CA ASP A 307 12.66 -5.90 -19.06
C ASP A 307 11.37 -5.10 -19.35
N PRO A 308 11.31 -3.78 -19.12
CA PRO A 308 10.10 -3.00 -19.33
C PRO A 308 9.69 -2.89 -20.80
N GLN A 309 10.60 -3.09 -21.76
CA GLN A 309 10.24 -3.12 -23.19
C GLN A 309 9.57 -4.43 -23.61
N ASN A 310 9.76 -5.49 -22.83
CA ASN A 310 9.10 -6.76 -23.02
C ASN A 310 8.74 -7.31 -21.63
N SER A 311 7.59 -6.88 -21.12
CA SER A 311 7.15 -7.22 -19.76
C SER A 311 6.99 -8.72 -19.50
N ASP A 312 6.91 -9.53 -20.57
CA ASP A 312 6.81 -10.98 -20.53
C ASP A 312 8.20 -11.64 -20.38
N ARG A 313 9.27 -10.89 -20.67
CA ARG A 313 10.66 -11.31 -20.45
C ARG A 313 11.03 -11.12 -18.98
N VAL A 314 10.77 -12.15 -18.19
CA VAL A 314 11.24 -12.24 -16.81
C VAL A 314 12.75 -12.47 -16.80
N LEU A 315 13.48 -11.53 -16.21
CA LEU A 315 14.93 -11.56 -16.05
C LEU A 315 15.33 -12.40 -14.83
N HIS A 316 14.56 -12.30 -13.75
CA HIS A 316 14.70 -13.14 -12.56
C HIS A 316 13.36 -13.25 -11.82
N ASP A 317 13.04 -14.43 -11.31
CA ASP A 317 11.88 -14.67 -10.45
C ASP A 317 12.37 -15.09 -9.06
N PHE A 318 12.10 -14.25 -8.06
CA PHE A 318 12.48 -14.51 -6.66
C PHE A 318 11.51 -15.49 -5.99
N THR A 319 10.33 -15.65 -6.56
CA THR A 319 9.20 -16.42 -6.03
C THR A 319 8.58 -17.29 -7.12
N PRO A 320 9.37 -18.15 -7.80
CA PRO A 320 8.87 -18.95 -8.93
C PRO A 320 7.76 -19.92 -8.53
N HIS A 321 7.61 -20.14 -7.24
CA HIS A 321 6.69 -21.09 -6.63
C HIS A 321 5.33 -20.51 -6.25
N ILE A 322 5.18 -19.18 -6.29
CA ILE A 322 3.85 -18.55 -6.19
C ILE A 322 3.17 -18.79 -7.55
N PRO A 323 1.93 -19.28 -7.61
CA PRO A 323 1.25 -19.45 -8.90
C PRO A 323 1.04 -18.11 -9.63
N SER A 324 1.06 -18.13 -10.95
CA SER A 324 0.86 -16.90 -11.74
C SER A 324 -0.60 -16.41 -11.70
N ASP A 325 -1.57 -17.29 -11.41
CA ASP A 325 -3.01 -17.01 -11.37
C ASP A 325 -3.57 -16.74 -9.97
N THR A 326 -2.72 -16.53 -8.95
CA THR A 326 -3.20 -16.19 -7.58
C THR A 326 -4.09 -14.95 -7.51
N ALA A 327 -4.09 -14.10 -8.55
CA ALA A 327 -4.91 -12.91 -8.65
C ALA A 327 -6.32 -13.15 -9.21
N SER A 328 -6.61 -14.32 -9.80
CA SER A 328 -7.86 -14.54 -10.51
C SER A 328 -9.01 -15.00 -9.60
N SER A 329 -10.00 -14.11 -9.46
CA SER A 329 -11.39 -14.35 -9.04
C SER A 329 -11.64 -14.64 -7.55
N ASN A 330 -12.39 -13.73 -6.91
CA ASN A 330 -13.31 -13.93 -5.77
C ASN A 330 -12.85 -14.73 -4.54
N SER A 331 -11.58 -15.10 -4.45
CA SER A 331 -11.07 -15.92 -3.37
C SER A 331 -10.71 -15.03 -2.20
N VAL A 332 -11.22 -15.38 -1.03
CA VAL A 332 -10.91 -14.78 0.29
C VAL A 332 -9.38 -14.76 0.58
N HIS A 333 -8.58 -15.50 -0.20
CA HIS A 333 -7.12 -15.50 -0.13
C HIS A 333 -6.55 -14.37 -0.99
N ARG A 334 -6.07 -13.30 -0.31
CA ARG A 334 -5.38 -12.19 -0.96
C ARG A 334 -4.05 -12.67 -1.53
N ALA A 335 -3.70 -12.19 -2.73
CA ALA A 335 -2.39 -12.44 -3.31
C ALA A 335 -1.26 -11.94 -2.37
N PRO A 336 -0.09 -12.60 -2.37
CA PRO A 336 0.96 -12.33 -1.39
C PRO A 336 1.44 -10.88 -1.40
N THR A 337 1.66 -10.32 -0.21
CA THR A 337 2.18 -8.96 0.00
C THR A 337 3.66 -9.01 0.32
N LEU A 338 4.41 -8.01 -0.16
CA LEU A 338 5.80 -7.81 0.23
C LEU A 338 5.86 -6.87 1.42
N VAL A 339 6.60 -7.25 2.45
CA VAL A 339 6.87 -6.44 3.63
C VAL A 339 8.37 -6.18 3.72
N LEU A 340 8.73 -4.90 3.78
CA LEU A 340 10.10 -4.43 4.02
C LEU A 340 10.16 -3.84 5.44
N SER A 341 11.18 -4.13 6.24
CA SER A 341 11.29 -3.62 7.63
C SER A 341 12.72 -3.31 8.06
N ASP A 342 12.89 -2.32 8.94
CA ASP A 342 14.14 -2.06 9.65
C ASP A 342 14.44 -3.13 10.72
N LYS A 343 13.45 -3.91 11.17
CA LYS A 343 13.59 -4.92 12.24
C LYS A 343 13.12 -6.29 11.79
N ASN A 344 13.86 -7.34 12.18
CA ASN A 344 13.56 -8.74 11.82
C ASN A 344 13.55 -8.93 10.29
N PRO A 345 13.13 -10.05 9.65
CA PRO A 345 13.51 -10.26 8.24
C PRO A 345 13.14 -9.06 7.37
N HIS A 346 14.18 -8.46 6.81
CA HIS A 346 14.07 -7.11 6.25
C HIS A 346 13.24 -7.11 4.98
N LEU A 347 13.12 -8.22 4.27
CA LEU A 347 12.22 -8.40 3.13
C LEU A 347 11.52 -9.73 3.30
N THR A 348 10.20 -9.71 3.31
CA THR A 348 9.39 -10.92 3.41
C THR A 348 8.21 -10.85 2.45
N ILE A 349 7.84 -11.97 1.82
CA ILE A 349 6.62 -12.07 1.02
C ILE A 349 5.68 -13.05 1.73
N LYS A 350 4.47 -12.59 2.08
CA LYS A 350 3.52 -13.37 2.87
C LYS A 350 2.11 -13.38 2.31
N SER A 351 1.36 -14.45 2.53
CA SER A 351 -0.09 -14.45 2.31
C SER A 351 -0.82 -13.67 3.39
N SER A 352 -2.10 -13.35 3.16
CA SER A 352 -2.99 -12.79 4.19
C SER A 352 -3.21 -13.75 5.38
N THR A 353 -3.02 -15.05 5.16
CA THR A 353 -3.10 -16.08 6.20
C THR A 353 -1.79 -16.25 6.97
N GLY A 354 -0.72 -15.51 6.64
CA GLY A 354 0.56 -15.53 7.35
C GLY A 354 1.59 -16.53 6.81
N ASP A 355 1.29 -17.23 5.72
CA ASP A 355 2.24 -18.11 5.04
C ASP A 355 3.40 -17.29 4.48
N VAL A 356 4.62 -17.82 4.54
CA VAL A 356 5.83 -17.10 4.13
C VAL A 356 6.39 -17.72 2.85
N PHE A 357 6.40 -16.96 1.76
CA PHE A 357 6.91 -17.40 0.45
C PHE A 357 8.38 -17.07 0.22
N LEU A 358 8.82 -15.94 0.75
CA LEU A 358 10.20 -15.49 0.68
C LEU A 358 10.53 -14.75 1.96
N SER A 359 11.73 -14.96 2.48
CA SER A 359 12.26 -14.18 3.59
C SER A 359 13.77 -13.97 3.38
N SER A 360 14.23 -12.74 3.47
CA SER A 360 15.67 -12.42 3.36
C SER A 360 16.47 -12.91 4.57
N SER A 361 15.79 -13.14 5.70
CA SER A 361 16.33 -13.79 6.88
C SER A 361 15.28 -14.74 7.45
N TYR A 362 15.70 -15.89 7.97
CA TYR A 362 14.79 -16.75 8.76
C TYR A 362 15.05 -16.61 10.26
N PHE A 363 15.96 -15.71 10.65
CA PHE A 363 16.15 -15.29 12.02
C PHE A 363 14.98 -14.39 12.41
N ALA A 364 13.95 -14.97 13.02
CA ALA A 364 12.88 -14.19 13.63
C ALA A 364 13.28 -13.80 15.07
N PRO A 365 12.75 -12.71 15.61
CA PRO A 365 12.84 -12.45 17.03
C PRO A 365 12.13 -13.61 17.75
N ARG A 366 12.51 -13.87 19.01
CA ARG A 366 11.86 -14.92 19.81
C ARG A 366 10.33 -14.80 19.68
N PHE A 367 9.67 -15.92 19.38
CA PHE A 367 8.21 -16.08 19.36
C PHE A 367 7.45 -15.61 18.10
N GLN A 368 8.05 -15.61 16.89
CA GLN A 368 7.21 -15.57 15.68
C GLN A 368 6.51 -16.91 15.49
N GLU A 369 5.22 -16.92 15.83
CA GLU A 369 4.40 -18.12 15.85
C GLU A 369 3.70 -18.38 14.51
N LEU A 370 3.94 -19.54 13.90
CA LEU A 370 3.12 -20.07 12.81
C LEU A 370 2.01 -20.94 13.39
N GLN A 371 0.79 -20.68 12.94
CA GLN A 371 -0.42 -21.44 13.26
C GLN A 371 -0.47 -22.76 12.49
N VAL A 372 -1.30 -23.67 12.97
CA VAL A 372 -1.64 -24.90 12.24
C VAL A 372 -2.12 -24.57 10.82
N GLY A 373 -1.56 -25.26 9.82
CA GLY A 373 -1.85 -25.04 8.41
C GLY A 373 -1.05 -23.91 7.76
N GLN A 374 -0.40 -23.03 8.54
CA GLN A 374 0.53 -22.03 7.98
C GLN A 374 1.85 -22.70 7.61
N PHE A 375 2.46 -22.23 6.52
CA PHE A 375 3.73 -22.77 6.05
C PHE A 375 4.77 -21.70 5.72
N VAL A 376 6.01 -22.16 5.65
CA VAL A 376 7.13 -21.42 5.09
C VAL A 376 7.60 -22.19 3.86
N SER A 377 7.66 -21.53 2.71
CA SER A 377 8.27 -22.10 1.51
C SER A 377 9.63 -21.48 1.23
N ARG A 378 10.51 -22.30 0.65
CA ARG A 378 11.85 -21.90 0.24
C ARG A 378 12.19 -22.49 -1.13
N PRO A 379 12.30 -21.66 -2.18
CA PRO A 379 12.80 -22.12 -3.47
C PRO A 379 14.32 -22.34 -3.38
N VAL A 380 14.80 -23.47 -3.89
CA VAL A 380 16.22 -23.83 -4.01
C VAL A 380 16.45 -24.43 -5.39
N GLY A 381 16.92 -23.59 -6.32
CA GLY A 381 17.01 -23.96 -7.74
C GLY A 381 15.61 -24.23 -8.31
N VAL A 382 15.40 -25.42 -8.86
CA VAL A 382 14.10 -25.87 -9.41
C VAL A 382 13.19 -26.55 -8.38
N ARG A 383 13.65 -26.67 -7.13
CA ARG A 383 12.92 -27.37 -6.06
C ARG A 383 12.32 -26.36 -5.09
N VAL A 384 11.21 -26.73 -4.46
CA VAL A 384 10.61 -25.96 -3.39
C VAL A 384 10.43 -26.84 -2.18
N PHE A 385 10.96 -26.37 -1.07
CA PHE A 385 10.76 -26.98 0.23
C PHE A 385 9.66 -26.23 0.97
N VAL A 386 8.74 -26.97 1.59
CA VAL A 386 7.65 -26.42 2.39
C VAL A 386 7.77 -26.97 3.80
N TYR A 387 7.83 -26.07 4.77
CA TYR A 387 7.89 -26.37 6.19
C TYR A 387 6.54 -25.99 6.81
N VAL A 388 5.82 -26.97 7.37
CA VAL A 388 4.41 -26.77 7.76
C VAL A 388 4.05 -27.53 9.04
N LEU A 389 3.13 -26.96 9.83
CA LEU A 389 2.41 -27.68 10.89
C LEU A 389 1.14 -28.28 10.30
N THR A 390 1.07 -29.60 10.24
CA THR A 390 -0.15 -30.26 9.81
C THR A 390 -1.30 -29.99 10.79
N PRO A 391 -2.57 -30.18 10.37
CA PRO A 391 -3.71 -30.21 11.29
C PRO A 391 -3.52 -31.16 12.49
N GLN A 392 -2.76 -32.23 12.30
CA GLN A 392 -2.39 -33.23 13.31
C GLN A 392 -1.18 -32.80 14.17
N ARG A 393 -0.67 -31.57 14.00
CA ARG A 393 0.45 -30.98 14.76
C ARG A 393 1.80 -31.65 14.51
N GLU A 394 1.95 -32.26 13.35
CA GLU A 394 3.23 -32.77 12.92
C GLU A 394 3.99 -31.65 12.22
N PHE A 395 5.25 -31.46 12.60
CA PHE A 395 6.15 -30.70 11.75
C PHE A 395 6.47 -31.57 10.55
N VAL A 396 6.16 -31.09 9.36
CA VAL A 396 6.43 -31.81 8.12
C VAL A 396 7.28 -30.93 7.21
N VAL A 397 8.31 -31.55 6.63
CA VAL A 397 9.10 -30.98 5.56
C VAL A 397 8.69 -31.67 4.27
N LEU A 398 8.12 -30.91 3.36
CA LEU A 398 7.67 -31.37 2.05
C LEU A 398 8.61 -30.86 0.96
N ARG A 399 8.75 -31.64 -0.11
CA ARG A 399 9.32 -31.22 -1.39
C ARG A 399 8.22 -31.20 -2.45
N ALA A 400 7.99 -30.06 -3.10
CA ALA A 400 7.10 -30.01 -4.26
C ALA A 400 7.74 -30.74 -5.46
N LEU A 401 6.94 -31.54 -6.17
CA LEU A 401 7.36 -32.38 -7.30
C LEU A 401 7.08 -31.72 -8.67
N ASP A 402 6.08 -30.83 -8.76
CA ASP A 402 5.61 -30.25 -10.02
C ASP A 402 6.31 -28.96 -10.44
N GLY A 403 7.61 -29.03 -10.76
CA GLY A 403 8.30 -27.94 -11.47
C GLY A 403 8.42 -26.61 -10.71
N GLY A 404 7.96 -26.55 -9.46
CA GLY A 404 8.17 -25.44 -8.54
C GLY A 404 6.91 -24.70 -8.09
N GLU A 405 5.76 -24.74 -8.78
CA GLU A 405 4.57 -24.00 -8.31
C GLU A 405 3.84 -24.70 -7.16
N LEU A 406 3.51 -23.96 -6.10
CA LEU A 406 2.73 -24.46 -4.97
C LEU A 406 1.24 -24.40 -5.23
N GLN A 407 0.52 -25.47 -4.91
CA GLN A 407 -0.93 -25.39 -4.81
C GLN A 407 -1.32 -24.60 -3.57
N LEU A 408 -2.06 -23.51 -3.77
CA LEU A 408 -2.57 -22.68 -2.69
C LEU A 408 -4.12 -22.72 -2.66
N PRO A 409 -4.73 -22.77 -1.47
CA PRO A 409 -4.11 -23.04 -0.17
C PRO A 409 -3.59 -24.49 -0.08
N LEU A 410 -2.58 -24.74 0.76
CA LEU A 410 -2.08 -26.09 1.02
C LEU A 410 -3.17 -26.91 1.72
N ARG A 411 -3.51 -28.08 1.17
CA ARG A 411 -4.56 -28.96 1.70
C ARG A 411 -3.96 -30.18 2.38
N PHE A 412 -4.61 -30.65 3.44
CA PHE A 412 -4.25 -31.88 4.15
C PHE A 412 -5.40 -32.90 4.06
N PRO A 413 -5.10 -34.20 3.87
CA PRO A 413 -3.77 -34.78 3.67
C PRO A 413 -3.09 -34.26 2.40
N VAL A 414 -1.77 -34.17 2.41
CA VAL A 414 -1.01 -33.63 1.27
C VAL A 414 -1.13 -34.56 0.07
N ASP A 415 -1.30 -34.00 -1.12
CA ASP A 415 -1.34 -34.76 -2.36
C ASP A 415 0.06 -35.33 -2.65
N THR A 416 0.22 -36.64 -2.48
CA THR A 416 1.51 -37.33 -2.65
C THR A 416 1.96 -37.44 -4.10
N SER A 417 1.08 -37.18 -5.07
CA SER A 417 1.49 -37.03 -6.47
C SER A 417 2.23 -35.72 -6.71
N ARG A 418 2.02 -34.72 -5.84
CA ARG A 418 2.56 -33.36 -5.95
C ARG A 418 3.61 -33.03 -4.90
N PHE A 419 3.58 -33.72 -3.76
CA PHE A 419 4.49 -33.50 -2.64
C PHE A 419 5.12 -34.80 -2.18
N GLU A 420 6.43 -34.76 -1.98
CA GLU A 420 7.16 -35.81 -1.26
C GLU A 420 7.39 -35.36 0.18
N VAL A 421 7.04 -36.23 1.14
CA VAL A 421 7.34 -36.01 2.55
C VAL A 421 8.80 -36.40 2.80
N LEU A 422 9.65 -35.41 3.04
CA LEU A 422 11.07 -35.63 3.34
C LEU A 422 11.29 -36.01 4.80
N TRP A 423 10.49 -35.43 5.69
CA TRP A 423 10.64 -35.61 7.13
C TRP A 423 9.34 -35.24 7.85
N SER A 424 9.00 -35.95 8.93
CA SER A 424 7.89 -35.63 9.83
C SER A 424 8.27 -35.92 11.28
N THR A 425 7.76 -35.13 12.24
CA THR A 425 7.85 -35.45 13.68
C THR A 425 7.01 -36.66 14.10
N GLY A 426 6.04 -37.10 13.29
CA GLY A 426 5.03 -38.08 13.70
C GLY A 426 5.12 -39.42 12.96
N ARG A 427 5.62 -40.43 13.68
CA ARG A 427 5.14 -41.82 13.59
C ARG A 427 4.74 -42.24 15.01
N GLY A 428 3.44 -42.44 15.27
CA GLY A 428 2.99 -43.36 16.32
C GLY A 428 2.20 -42.84 17.53
N ALA A 429 1.27 -41.89 17.41
CA ALA A 429 0.31 -41.64 18.51
C ALA A 429 -1.14 -41.78 18.01
N GLN A 430 -1.75 -42.89 18.41
CA GLN A 430 -3.05 -43.40 18.01
C GLN A 430 -4.24 -42.68 18.70
N ASN A 431 -4.10 -41.41 19.08
CA ASN A 431 -5.15 -40.67 19.79
C ASN A 431 -5.38 -39.29 19.16
N ASP A 432 -6.46 -39.22 18.38
CA ASP A 432 -7.01 -38.07 17.67
C ASP A 432 -7.62 -37.03 18.63
N VAL A 433 -6.79 -36.20 19.26
CA VAL A 433 -7.28 -34.94 19.84
C VAL A 433 -6.57 -33.78 19.16
N VAL A 434 -7.30 -33.14 18.26
CA VAL A 434 -6.90 -31.86 17.66
C VAL A 434 -6.85 -30.83 18.79
N ASP A 435 -5.67 -30.29 19.09
CA ASP A 435 -5.57 -29.12 19.94
C ASP A 435 -5.20 -27.91 19.06
N HIS A 436 -6.04 -26.90 19.08
CA HIS A 436 -5.93 -25.74 18.20
C HIS A 436 -4.89 -24.71 18.72
N LYS A 437 -4.17 -25.01 19.81
CA LYS A 437 -3.27 -24.07 20.49
C LYS A 437 -1.77 -24.30 20.27
N ALA A 438 -1.36 -25.31 19.50
CA ALA A 438 0.06 -25.58 19.21
C ALA A 438 0.64 -24.55 18.23
N ARG A 439 1.91 -24.17 18.42
CA ARG A 439 2.59 -23.11 17.67
C ARG A 439 3.99 -23.57 17.21
N PHE A 440 4.41 -23.16 16.01
CA PHE A 440 5.81 -23.21 15.59
C PHE A 440 6.48 -21.87 15.81
N VAL A 441 7.70 -21.86 16.32
CA VAL A 441 8.44 -20.63 16.52
C VAL A 441 9.76 -20.69 15.77
N PHE A 442 10.09 -19.63 15.04
CA PHE A 442 11.48 -19.38 14.64
C PHE A 442 12.27 -18.96 15.88
N GLN A 443 13.33 -19.71 16.20
CA GLN A 443 14.33 -19.29 17.16
C GLN A 443 15.16 -18.15 16.59
N GLY A 444 15.74 -17.35 17.49
CA GLY A 444 16.60 -16.22 17.14
C GLY A 444 17.91 -16.60 16.45
N ASP A 445 18.10 -17.88 16.11
CA ASP A 445 19.19 -18.44 15.31
C ASP A 445 18.73 -18.99 13.95
N GLY A 446 17.44 -18.81 13.60
CA GLY A 446 16.84 -19.26 12.35
C GLY A 446 16.32 -20.70 12.36
N ASN A 447 16.44 -21.42 13.48
CA ASN A 447 15.88 -22.77 13.61
C ASN A 447 14.37 -22.74 13.86
N LEU A 448 13.61 -23.68 13.28
CA LEU A 448 12.19 -23.88 13.56
C LEU A 448 12.04 -24.85 14.73
N VAL A 449 11.35 -24.42 15.80
CA VAL A 449 11.05 -25.27 16.96
C VAL A 449 9.55 -25.37 17.22
N ARG A 450 9.11 -26.56 17.64
CA ARG A 450 7.76 -26.81 18.12
C ARG A 450 7.66 -26.40 19.59
N CYS A 451 6.74 -25.49 19.93
CA CYS A 451 6.48 -25.13 21.32
C CYS A 451 5.19 -25.80 21.83
N PRO A 452 5.25 -26.60 22.91
CA PRO A 452 4.03 -26.95 23.64
C PRO A 452 3.45 -25.68 24.29
N PHE A 453 2.12 -25.58 24.36
CA PHE A 453 1.43 -24.45 24.97
C PHE A 453 1.82 -24.37 26.46
N PHE A 454 2.60 -23.36 26.85
CA PHE A 454 2.70 -22.97 28.24
C PHE A 454 1.55 -22.00 28.53
N ALA A 455 0.60 -22.42 29.36
CA ALA A 455 -0.31 -21.48 29.98
C ALA A 455 0.53 -20.47 30.76
N HIS A 456 0.49 -19.20 30.36
CA HIS A 456 1.01 -18.13 31.20
C HIS A 456 0.21 -18.13 32.51
N THR A 457 0.86 -18.52 33.60
CA THR A 457 0.60 -17.95 34.93
C THR A 457 1.40 -16.67 35.08
#